data_AF-A0A537PA12-F1
#
_entry.id   AF-A0A537PA12-F1
#
_cell.length_a   1.000
_cell.length_b   1.000
_cell.length_c   1.000
_cell.angle_alpha   90.00
_cell.angle_beta   90.00
_cell.angle_gamma   90.00
#
_symmetry.space_group_name_H-M   'P 1'
#
loop_
_entity.id
_entity.type
_entity.pdbx_description
1 polymer ?
#
loop_
_entity_poly.entity_id
_entity_poly.type
_entity_poly.pdbx_seq_one_letter_code
_entity_poly.pdbx_strand_id
1 'polypeptide(L)'
;AFERDYKGKLAALADGPERGARLAEAIRRYEALDDLLGRLTSYAGLVHAGDTADPARGKFYADVQERVTAASTHLLFFTLELNRLDDAKLEATMQHGALVHYRPWIEDIRREKPYQLEDRVEQLFHEKSVTGYSAWTRLFDETIAGLRFRVGAKVLAIEPTLHLLQDPKEATRKAASEALAKTFKQNVRSFALITNVLTKDKEISDRWRGFADVADARHLSNRVEPEVVQALVQAVRAAYPRLSHRYYALKARWFGKKRLPHWDRNAPLPKVATRTIGWSEAQATVLDAYGAFSPKMAAIAERFFKNDWIDAPVRPGKAPGAFSHPTVPSAHPYVLLNYQGRPRDVMTLAHELGHGVHQVLAAPKGALMAPTPLTLAETASVFGEMLTFKKLLAKADRKQRKAMLAAKVEDMINTVVRQIAFYTFERHIHTERRAGELTVERLNALWLEVQRESLGEAIELRSGYETFWAYISHFVHSPFYVYAYAFGDCLVNSLYAVYERASEGFAERYLEMLAAGGTKHHSELLAPFGLDARDPAFWQGGLGVIQRMIDELEELD
;
A
#
# COMPACT_ATOMS: atom_id res chain seq x y z
N ALA A 1 -1.79 -33.72 -10.22
CA ALA A 1 -1.02 -34.05 -11.45
C ALA A 1 0.31 -33.30 -11.47
N PHE A 2 0.29 -31.96 -11.46
CA PHE A 2 1.51 -31.12 -11.43
C PHE A 2 2.52 -31.56 -10.37
N GLU A 3 2.12 -31.68 -9.10
CA GLU A 3 2.99 -32.14 -8.01
C GLU A 3 3.66 -33.47 -8.32
N ARG A 4 2.89 -34.49 -8.74
CA ARG A 4 3.43 -35.81 -9.10
C ARG A 4 4.44 -35.73 -10.27
N ASP A 5 4.20 -34.84 -11.22
CA ASP A 5 5.04 -34.72 -12.42
C ASP A 5 6.38 -34.02 -12.09
N TYR A 6 6.41 -33.09 -11.13
CA TYR A 6 7.57 -32.20 -10.90
C TYR A 6 8.23 -32.25 -9.52
N LYS A 7 7.53 -32.68 -8.45
CA LYS A 7 8.08 -32.72 -7.09
C LYS A 7 9.26 -33.67 -6.98
N GLY A 8 10.36 -33.18 -6.43
CA GLY A 8 11.65 -33.85 -6.31
C GLY A 8 12.39 -34.03 -7.64
N LYS A 9 11.94 -33.38 -8.73
CA LYS A 9 12.43 -33.65 -10.10
C LYS A 9 13.01 -32.42 -10.79
N LEU A 10 12.91 -31.21 -10.22
CA LEU A 10 13.38 -29.99 -10.89
C LEU A 10 14.88 -30.02 -11.21
N ALA A 11 15.70 -30.61 -10.33
CA ALA A 11 17.14 -30.76 -10.57
C ALA A 11 17.43 -31.58 -11.84
N ALA A 12 16.76 -32.72 -12.02
CA ALA A 12 16.92 -33.56 -13.20
C ALA A 12 16.35 -32.92 -14.48
N LEU A 13 15.32 -32.07 -14.35
CA LEU A 13 14.79 -31.29 -15.47
C LEU A 13 15.74 -30.19 -15.92
N ALA A 14 16.56 -29.65 -15.00
CA ALA A 14 17.58 -28.66 -15.27
C ALA A 14 18.87 -29.23 -15.91
N ASP A 15 18.95 -30.54 -16.15
CA ASP A 15 20.10 -31.20 -16.79
C ASP A 15 19.87 -31.47 -18.30
N GLY A 16 20.93 -31.80 -19.04
CA GLY A 16 20.84 -32.21 -20.45
C GLY A 16 20.59 -31.07 -21.46
N PRO A 17 20.42 -31.39 -22.75
CA PRO A 17 20.35 -30.40 -23.84
C PRO A 17 19.02 -29.63 -23.87
N GLU A 18 17.90 -30.24 -23.46
CA GLU A 18 16.56 -29.63 -23.49
C GLU A 18 16.14 -28.96 -22.16
N ARG A 19 17.08 -28.78 -21.23
CA ARG A 19 16.81 -28.23 -19.88
C ARG A 19 15.98 -26.95 -19.88
N GLY A 20 16.28 -26.01 -20.77
CA GLY A 20 15.56 -24.73 -20.85
C GLY A 20 14.11 -24.90 -21.26
N ALA A 21 13.83 -25.74 -22.26
CA ALA A 21 12.47 -26.02 -22.71
C ALA A 21 11.66 -26.77 -21.65
N ARG A 22 12.27 -27.78 -21.00
CA ARG A 22 11.60 -28.58 -19.95
C ARG A 22 11.27 -27.76 -18.71
N LEU A 23 12.19 -26.90 -18.26
CA LEU A 23 11.96 -26.02 -17.12
C LEU A 23 10.94 -24.92 -17.46
N ALA A 24 11.00 -24.35 -18.66
CA ALA A 24 10.01 -23.37 -19.12
C ALA A 24 8.61 -23.98 -19.19
N GLU A 25 8.47 -25.23 -19.65
CA GLU A 25 7.18 -25.93 -19.65
C GLU A 25 6.65 -26.19 -18.23
N ALA A 26 7.53 -26.54 -17.28
CA ALA A 26 7.15 -26.68 -15.88
C ALA A 26 6.64 -25.35 -15.30
N ILE A 27 7.35 -24.24 -15.55
CA ILE A 27 6.95 -22.91 -15.08
C ILE A 27 5.66 -22.45 -15.77
N ARG A 28 5.49 -22.70 -17.07
CA ARG A 28 4.25 -22.36 -17.79
C ARG A 28 3.03 -23.11 -17.23
N ARG A 29 3.19 -24.39 -16.86
CA ARG A 29 2.12 -25.16 -16.19
C ARG A 29 1.84 -24.64 -14.78
N TYR A 30 2.88 -24.20 -14.05
CA TYR A 30 2.73 -23.56 -12.75
C TYR A 30 1.98 -22.22 -12.87
N GLU A 31 2.38 -21.36 -13.80
CA GLU A 31 1.74 -20.08 -14.11
C GLU A 31 0.26 -20.25 -14.47
N ALA A 32 -0.07 -21.25 -15.29
CA ALA A 32 -1.46 -21.52 -15.67
C ALA A 32 -2.32 -21.95 -14.46
N LEU A 33 -1.73 -22.65 -13.47
CA LEU A 33 -2.40 -22.97 -12.22
C LEU A 33 -2.57 -21.74 -11.35
N ASP A 34 -1.55 -20.89 -11.26
CA ASP A 34 -1.60 -19.63 -10.51
C ASP A 34 -2.71 -18.70 -11.05
N ASP A 35 -2.78 -18.51 -12.37
CA ASP A 35 -3.84 -17.75 -13.04
C ASP A 35 -5.24 -18.35 -12.77
N LEU A 36 -5.39 -19.67 -12.83
CA LEU A 36 -6.67 -20.33 -12.55
C LEU A 36 -7.10 -20.15 -11.09
N LEU A 37 -6.20 -20.38 -10.13
CA LEU A 37 -6.48 -20.21 -8.70
C LEU A 37 -6.82 -18.75 -8.39
N GLY A 38 -6.04 -17.82 -8.94
CA GLY A 38 -6.29 -16.38 -8.84
C GLY A 38 -7.67 -16.01 -9.40
N ARG A 39 -8.08 -16.57 -10.54
CA ARG A 39 -9.38 -16.31 -11.15
C ARG A 39 -10.55 -16.77 -10.28
N LEU A 40 -10.45 -17.97 -9.70
CA LEU A 40 -11.47 -18.52 -8.80
C LEU A 40 -11.64 -17.64 -7.55
N THR A 41 -10.51 -17.31 -6.92
CA THR A 41 -10.47 -16.42 -5.75
C THR A 41 -11.01 -15.03 -6.07
N SER A 42 -10.61 -14.46 -7.21
CA SER A 42 -11.06 -13.14 -7.66
C SER A 42 -12.57 -13.11 -7.86
N TYR A 43 -13.13 -14.11 -8.54
CA TYR A 43 -14.57 -14.20 -8.77
C TYR A 43 -15.34 -14.27 -7.45
N ALA A 44 -14.95 -15.17 -6.55
CA ALA A 44 -15.61 -15.33 -5.26
C ALA A 44 -15.50 -14.07 -4.39
N GLY A 45 -14.31 -13.44 -4.37
CA GLY A 45 -14.07 -12.19 -3.65
C GLY A 45 -14.88 -11.02 -4.20
N LEU A 46 -14.95 -10.84 -5.51
CA LEU A 46 -15.73 -9.76 -6.14
C LEU A 46 -17.24 -9.96 -5.95
N VAL A 47 -17.75 -11.19 -6.02
CA VAL A 47 -19.16 -11.50 -5.72
C VAL A 47 -19.49 -11.14 -4.27
N HIS A 48 -18.62 -11.52 -3.33
CA HIS A 48 -18.78 -11.18 -1.91
C HIS A 48 -18.68 -9.67 -1.66
N ALA A 49 -17.74 -8.98 -2.29
CA ALA A 49 -17.62 -7.52 -2.19
C ALA A 49 -18.87 -6.79 -2.71
N GLY A 50 -19.59 -7.39 -3.65
CA GLY A 50 -20.85 -6.85 -4.15
C GLY A 50 -21.99 -6.82 -3.13
N ASP A 51 -21.98 -7.74 -2.15
CA ASP A 51 -22.86 -7.77 -0.98
C ASP A 51 -22.24 -8.65 0.13
N THR A 52 -21.58 -7.99 1.08
CA THR A 52 -20.90 -8.61 2.22
C THR A 52 -21.85 -9.05 3.33
N ALA A 53 -23.10 -8.57 3.31
CA ALA A 53 -24.11 -8.93 4.30
C ALA A 53 -24.87 -10.22 3.94
N ASP A 54 -24.76 -10.69 2.69
CA ASP A 54 -25.36 -11.94 2.21
C ASP A 54 -24.57 -13.16 2.74
N PRO A 55 -25.16 -13.98 3.65
CA PRO A 55 -24.47 -15.13 4.22
C PRO A 55 -24.12 -16.20 3.19
N ALA A 56 -24.89 -16.32 2.09
CA ALA A 56 -24.61 -17.30 1.04
C ALA A 56 -23.34 -16.91 0.25
N ARG A 57 -23.15 -15.61 0.00
CA ARG A 57 -21.92 -15.09 -0.63
C ARG A 57 -20.73 -15.20 0.30
N GLY A 58 -20.90 -14.87 1.58
CA GLY A 58 -19.85 -15.04 2.60
C GLY A 58 -19.39 -16.50 2.70
N LYS A 59 -20.34 -17.45 2.74
CA LYS A 59 -20.03 -18.88 2.69
C LYS A 59 -19.34 -19.29 1.39
N PHE A 60 -19.85 -18.86 0.24
CA PHE A 60 -19.23 -19.19 -1.06
C PHE A 60 -17.77 -18.71 -1.13
N TYR A 61 -17.50 -17.49 -0.67
CA TYR A 61 -16.14 -16.96 -0.62
C TYR A 61 -15.23 -17.77 0.31
N ALA A 62 -15.69 -18.08 1.53
CA ALA A 62 -14.93 -18.89 2.48
C ALA A 62 -14.63 -20.31 1.93
N ASP A 63 -15.63 -20.98 1.36
CA ASP A 63 -15.47 -22.33 0.78
C ASP A 63 -14.46 -22.33 -0.38
N VAL A 64 -14.46 -21.29 -1.22
CA VAL A 64 -13.50 -21.15 -2.32
C VAL A 64 -12.10 -20.88 -1.77
N GLN A 65 -11.95 -19.98 -0.78
CA GLN A 65 -10.67 -19.70 -0.13
C GLN A 65 -10.04 -20.96 0.47
N GLU A 66 -10.83 -21.76 1.19
CA GLU A 66 -10.37 -23.00 1.81
C GLU A 66 -9.87 -24.00 0.76
N ARG A 67 -10.64 -24.20 -0.31
CA ARG A 67 -10.26 -25.13 -1.39
C ARG A 67 -9.04 -24.66 -2.17
N VAL A 68 -8.94 -23.36 -2.46
CA VAL A 68 -7.78 -22.78 -3.14
C VAL A 68 -6.53 -22.89 -2.26
N THR A 69 -6.64 -22.64 -0.95
CA THR A 69 -5.53 -22.79 0.01
C THR A 69 -5.07 -24.23 0.12
N ALA A 70 -6.00 -25.19 0.19
CA ALA A 70 -5.67 -26.60 0.16
C ALA A 70 -4.95 -26.98 -1.15
N ALA A 71 -5.41 -26.47 -2.29
CA ALA A 71 -4.79 -26.72 -3.58
C ALA A 71 -3.39 -26.07 -3.71
N SER A 72 -3.20 -24.84 -3.23
CA SER A 72 -1.92 -24.12 -3.33
C SER A 72 -0.81 -24.76 -2.50
N THR A 73 -1.15 -25.45 -1.40
CA THR A 73 -0.21 -26.23 -0.58
C THR A 73 0.54 -27.29 -1.43
N HIS A 74 -0.13 -27.87 -2.42
CA HIS A 74 0.48 -28.84 -3.34
C HIS A 74 1.43 -28.20 -4.38
N LEU A 75 1.54 -26.88 -4.42
CA LEU A 75 2.41 -26.13 -5.34
C LEU A 75 3.64 -25.53 -4.65
N LEU A 76 3.63 -25.41 -3.32
CA LEU A 76 4.71 -24.77 -2.53
C LEU A 76 6.10 -25.36 -2.79
N PHE A 77 6.19 -26.67 -3.05
CA PHE A 77 7.47 -27.32 -3.33
C PHE A 77 8.20 -26.70 -4.54
N PHE A 78 7.45 -26.15 -5.50
CA PHE A 78 7.99 -25.79 -6.80
C PHE A 78 9.00 -24.64 -6.71
N THR A 79 8.64 -23.54 -6.04
CA THR A 79 9.54 -22.40 -5.83
C THR A 79 10.70 -22.75 -4.89
N LEU A 80 10.44 -23.57 -3.86
CA LEU A 80 11.47 -24.05 -2.93
C LEU A 80 12.52 -24.93 -3.62
N GLU A 81 12.11 -25.84 -4.51
CA GLU A 81 13.01 -26.67 -5.31
C GLU A 81 13.74 -25.83 -6.37
N LEU A 82 13.05 -24.85 -6.98
CA LEU A 82 13.66 -23.92 -7.92
C LEU A 82 14.81 -23.14 -7.27
N ASN A 83 14.65 -22.71 -6.01
CA ASN A 83 15.69 -22.06 -5.21
C ASN A 83 16.89 -22.93 -4.85
N ARG A 84 16.79 -24.25 -5.00
CA ARG A 84 17.88 -25.19 -4.74
C ARG A 84 18.67 -25.59 -5.95
N LEU A 85 18.20 -25.24 -7.15
CA LEU A 85 18.99 -25.45 -8.36
C LEU A 85 20.33 -24.72 -8.26
N ASP A 86 21.37 -25.35 -8.81
CA ASP A 86 22.70 -24.75 -8.90
C ASP A 86 22.66 -23.44 -9.70
N ASP A 87 23.35 -22.41 -9.20
CA ASP A 87 23.32 -21.06 -9.79
C ASP A 87 23.89 -21.06 -11.22
N ALA A 88 25.03 -21.73 -11.44
CA ALA A 88 25.66 -21.79 -12.75
C ALA A 88 24.80 -22.56 -13.76
N LYS A 89 24.17 -23.66 -13.32
CA LYS A 89 23.23 -24.41 -14.16
C LYS A 89 22.01 -23.57 -14.54
N LEU A 90 21.39 -22.90 -13.58
CA LEU A 90 20.19 -22.09 -13.82
C LEU A 90 20.52 -20.92 -14.75
N GLU A 91 21.63 -20.22 -14.53
CA GLU A 91 22.09 -19.13 -15.40
C GLU A 91 22.35 -19.63 -16.83
N ALA A 92 23.09 -20.73 -17.00
CA ALA A 92 23.31 -21.33 -18.31
C ALA A 92 22.02 -21.83 -19.00
N THR A 93 20.93 -22.02 -18.25
CA THR A 93 19.62 -22.42 -18.77
C THR A 93 18.78 -21.21 -19.19
N MET A 94 19.00 -20.05 -18.56
CA MET A 94 18.27 -18.80 -18.82
C MET A 94 18.92 -17.92 -19.90
N GLN A 95 19.99 -18.37 -20.58
CA GLN A 95 20.65 -17.59 -21.63
C GLN A 95 19.86 -17.56 -22.95
N HIS A 96 19.14 -18.64 -23.27
CA HIS A 96 18.46 -18.80 -24.55
C HIS A 96 17.14 -19.57 -24.41
N GLY A 97 16.23 -19.39 -25.38
CA GLY A 97 14.98 -20.14 -25.48
C GLY A 97 13.86 -19.61 -24.57
N ALA A 98 12.82 -20.42 -24.39
CA ALA A 98 11.57 -20.00 -23.75
C ALA A 98 11.73 -19.58 -22.27
N LEU A 99 12.77 -20.06 -21.59
CA LEU A 99 13.00 -19.72 -20.17
C LEU A 99 13.41 -18.27 -19.95
N VAL A 100 13.96 -17.59 -20.97
CA VAL A 100 14.36 -16.18 -20.90
C VAL A 100 13.20 -15.29 -20.47
N HIS A 101 11.98 -15.59 -20.90
CA HIS A 101 10.77 -14.86 -20.52
C HIS A 101 10.55 -14.84 -19.00
N TYR A 102 10.84 -15.95 -18.32
CA TYR A 102 10.63 -16.14 -16.89
C TYR A 102 11.83 -15.69 -16.03
N ARG A 103 12.93 -15.23 -16.64
CA ARG A 103 14.14 -14.82 -15.93
C ARG A 103 13.86 -13.84 -14.78
N PRO A 104 13.07 -12.74 -14.95
CA PRO A 104 12.83 -11.80 -13.85
C PRO A 104 12.18 -12.47 -12.64
N TRP A 105 11.15 -13.28 -12.87
CA TRP A 105 10.45 -14.02 -11.81
C TRP A 105 11.37 -15.03 -11.12
N ILE A 106 12.21 -15.74 -11.89
CA ILE A 106 13.19 -16.67 -11.33
C ILE A 106 14.18 -15.89 -10.46
N GLU A 107 14.80 -14.83 -10.97
CA GLU A 107 15.77 -14.01 -10.25
C GLU A 107 15.20 -13.44 -8.95
N ASP A 108 13.93 -13.02 -8.95
CA ASP A 108 13.24 -12.57 -7.75
C ASP A 108 13.13 -13.66 -6.67
N ILE A 109 12.71 -14.87 -7.05
CA ILE A 109 12.65 -16.01 -6.12
C ILE A 109 14.07 -16.34 -5.60
N ARG A 110 15.08 -16.27 -6.47
CA ARG A 110 16.48 -16.56 -6.11
C ARG A 110 17.05 -15.58 -5.10
N ARG A 111 16.52 -14.36 -4.99
CA ARG A 111 16.94 -13.39 -3.95
C ARG A 111 16.59 -13.88 -2.53
N GLU A 112 15.59 -14.76 -2.38
CA GLU A 112 15.22 -15.36 -1.10
C GLU A 112 16.12 -16.54 -0.71
N LYS A 113 16.82 -17.16 -1.67
CA LYS A 113 17.65 -18.35 -1.45
C LYS A 113 18.62 -18.23 -0.26
N PRO A 114 19.35 -17.11 -0.05
CA PRO A 114 20.28 -17.00 1.09
C PRO A 114 19.60 -17.04 2.47
N TYR A 115 18.30 -16.77 2.51
CA TYR A 115 17.49 -16.67 3.73
C TYR A 115 16.51 -17.85 3.88
N GLN A 116 16.56 -18.80 2.94
CA GLN A 116 15.75 -20.02 2.96
C GLN A 116 16.44 -21.07 3.84
N LEU A 117 15.66 -21.64 4.75
CA LEU A 117 16.09 -22.65 5.69
C LEU A 117 15.97 -24.06 5.07
N GLU A 118 16.45 -25.07 5.78
CA GLU A 118 16.24 -26.46 5.42
C GLU A 118 14.75 -26.84 5.46
N ASP A 119 14.33 -27.79 4.63
CA ASP A 119 12.90 -28.17 4.45
C ASP A 119 12.14 -28.36 5.75
N ARG A 120 12.74 -29.11 6.69
CA ARG A 120 12.08 -29.45 7.95
C ARG A 120 11.88 -28.23 8.85
N VAL A 121 12.77 -27.24 8.76
CA VAL A 121 12.66 -26.01 9.54
C VAL A 121 11.69 -25.04 8.86
N GLU A 122 11.71 -24.92 7.53
CA GLU A 122 10.67 -24.18 6.80
C GLU A 122 9.28 -24.72 7.09
N GLN A 123 9.13 -26.05 7.03
CA GLN A 123 7.88 -26.73 7.39
C GLN A 123 7.48 -26.44 8.84
N LEU A 124 8.42 -26.50 9.78
CA LEU A 124 8.15 -26.20 11.19
C LEU A 124 7.68 -24.76 11.39
N PHE A 125 8.35 -23.77 10.79
CA PHE A 125 7.92 -22.36 10.86
C PHE A 125 6.52 -22.18 10.28
N HIS A 126 6.25 -22.80 9.13
CA HIS A 126 4.93 -22.76 8.50
C HIS A 126 3.85 -23.35 9.40
N GLU A 127 4.04 -24.57 9.93
CA GLU A 127 3.08 -25.22 10.82
C GLU A 127 2.89 -24.44 12.14
N LYS A 128 3.98 -23.95 12.73
CA LYS A 128 3.92 -23.19 13.98
C LYS A 128 3.28 -21.83 13.81
N SER A 129 3.35 -21.20 12.63
CA SER A 129 2.72 -19.89 12.36
C SER A 129 1.24 -19.85 12.73
N VAL A 130 0.50 -20.96 12.56
CA VAL A 130 -0.91 -21.10 12.92
C VAL A 130 -1.15 -20.83 14.41
N THR A 131 -0.23 -21.28 15.26
CA THR A 131 -0.29 -21.11 16.73
C THR A 131 0.57 -19.96 17.26
N GLY A 132 1.45 -19.42 16.42
CA GLY A 132 2.29 -18.25 16.67
C GLY A 132 1.69 -17.02 16.00
N TYR A 133 2.41 -16.45 15.02
CA TYR A 133 2.04 -15.26 14.26
C TYR A 133 0.53 -15.12 13.98
N SER A 134 -0.09 -16.11 13.31
CA SER A 134 -1.49 -16.03 12.88
C SER A 134 -2.47 -16.00 14.05
N ALA A 135 -2.19 -16.69 15.15
CA ALA A 135 -3.04 -16.67 16.34
C ALA A 135 -3.01 -15.30 17.04
N TRP A 136 -1.84 -14.66 17.11
CA TRP A 136 -1.68 -13.33 17.71
C TRP A 136 -2.25 -12.21 16.84
N THR A 137 -2.10 -12.30 15.52
CA THR A 137 -2.78 -11.41 14.56
C THR A 137 -4.30 -11.53 14.69
N ARG A 138 -4.84 -12.76 14.73
CA ARG A 138 -6.28 -12.97 14.94
C ARG A 138 -6.75 -12.43 16.30
N LEU A 139 -5.95 -12.60 17.37
CA LEU A 139 -6.26 -12.03 18.68
C LEU A 139 -6.35 -10.50 18.61
N PHE A 140 -5.45 -9.84 17.89
CA PHE A 140 -5.51 -8.40 17.65
C PHE A 140 -6.82 -8.01 16.95
N ASP A 141 -7.16 -8.68 15.85
CA ASP A 141 -8.34 -8.38 15.05
C ASP A 141 -9.64 -8.55 15.85
N GLU A 142 -9.80 -9.70 16.52
CA GLU A 142 -10.96 -9.99 17.36
C GLU A 142 -11.07 -8.99 18.52
N THR A 143 -9.94 -8.61 19.14
CA THR A 143 -9.90 -7.63 20.22
C THR A 143 -10.35 -6.25 19.73
N ILE A 144 -9.77 -5.75 18.64
CA ILE A 144 -10.12 -4.43 18.05
C ILE A 144 -11.58 -4.40 17.62
N ALA A 145 -12.06 -5.44 16.92
CA ALA A 145 -13.45 -5.53 16.46
C ALA A 145 -14.45 -5.57 17.62
N GLY A 146 -14.06 -6.17 18.75
CA GLY A 146 -14.85 -6.22 19.99
C GLY A 146 -14.95 -4.89 20.74
N LEU A 147 -14.01 -3.95 20.54
CA LEU A 147 -14.00 -2.69 21.29
C LEU A 147 -15.22 -1.82 21.01
N ARG A 148 -15.69 -1.13 22.06
CA ARG A 148 -16.80 -0.17 21.98
C ARG A 148 -16.39 1.17 22.58
N PHE A 149 -16.73 2.24 21.87
CA PHE A 149 -16.33 3.61 22.18
C PHE A 149 -17.56 4.44 22.48
N ARG A 150 -17.63 5.02 23.67
CA ARG A 150 -18.75 5.85 24.09
C ARG A 150 -18.49 7.31 23.74
N VAL A 151 -19.17 7.82 22.72
CA VAL A 151 -19.10 9.23 22.27
C VAL A 151 -20.44 9.90 22.59
N GLY A 152 -20.48 10.64 23.71
CA GLY A 152 -21.72 11.19 24.25
C GLY A 152 -22.71 10.07 24.63
N ALA A 153 -23.90 10.09 24.01
CA ALA A 153 -24.92 9.05 24.20
C ALA A 153 -24.72 7.83 23.28
N LYS A 154 -23.89 7.93 22.24
CA LYS A 154 -23.68 6.86 21.27
C LYS A 154 -22.59 5.90 21.74
N VAL A 155 -22.78 4.61 21.44
CA VAL A 155 -21.75 3.58 21.57
C VAL A 155 -21.43 3.07 20.17
N LEU A 156 -20.19 3.23 19.76
CA LEU A 156 -19.74 2.99 18.38
C LEU A 156 -18.64 1.93 18.36
N ALA A 157 -18.48 1.27 17.21
CA ALA A 157 -17.28 0.50 16.88
C ALA A 157 -16.12 1.44 16.48
N ILE A 158 -14.92 0.89 16.30
CA ILE A 158 -13.71 1.69 16.03
C ILE A 158 -13.83 2.58 14.79
N GLU A 159 -14.24 2.03 13.64
CA GLU A 159 -14.29 2.77 12.37
C GLU A 159 -15.24 3.98 12.40
N PRO A 160 -16.51 3.85 12.82
CA PRO A 160 -17.38 5.01 12.98
C PRO A 160 -16.83 6.05 13.98
N THR A 161 -16.05 5.62 14.98
CA THR A 161 -15.45 6.53 15.96
C THR A 161 -14.27 7.30 15.38
N LEU A 162 -13.39 6.63 14.63
CA LEU A 162 -12.29 7.27 13.91
C LEU A 162 -12.82 8.28 12.87
N HIS A 163 -13.91 7.96 12.19
CA HIS A 163 -14.55 8.87 11.23
C HIS A 163 -14.98 10.20 11.88
N LEU A 164 -15.42 10.19 13.14
CA LEU A 164 -15.77 11.41 13.86
C LEU A 164 -14.60 12.37 14.10
N LEU A 165 -13.33 11.94 13.95
CA LEU A 165 -12.17 12.82 13.98
C LEU A 165 -12.09 13.76 12.76
N GLN A 166 -12.91 13.53 11.74
CA GLN A 166 -13.05 14.38 10.56
C GLN A 166 -14.36 15.20 10.60
N ASP A 167 -15.11 15.15 11.71
CA ASP A 167 -16.35 15.92 11.84
C ASP A 167 -16.06 17.44 11.80
N PRO A 168 -16.87 18.27 11.11
CA PRO A 168 -16.69 19.72 11.10
C PRO A 168 -16.72 20.36 12.50
N LYS A 169 -17.43 19.76 13.46
CA LYS A 169 -17.58 20.26 14.83
C LYS A 169 -16.46 19.74 15.72
N GLU A 170 -15.69 20.65 16.31
CA GLU A 170 -14.62 20.31 17.24
C GLU A 170 -15.10 19.50 18.44
N ALA A 171 -16.26 19.84 19.02
CA ALA A 171 -16.80 19.12 20.16
C ALA A 171 -17.00 17.62 19.87
N THR A 172 -17.41 17.28 18.64
CA THR A 172 -17.54 15.89 18.18
C THR A 172 -16.16 15.22 18.07
N ARG A 173 -15.19 15.88 17.42
CA ARG A 173 -13.82 15.36 17.26
C ARG A 173 -13.15 15.11 18.61
N LYS A 174 -13.26 16.08 19.53
CA LYS A 174 -12.73 15.98 20.89
C LYS A 174 -13.34 14.80 21.65
N ALA A 175 -14.67 14.71 21.67
CA ALA A 175 -15.36 13.60 22.35
C ALA A 175 -14.98 12.22 21.76
N ALA A 176 -14.81 12.13 20.44
CA ALA A 176 -14.34 10.91 19.80
C ALA A 176 -12.90 10.56 20.18
N SER A 177 -11.97 11.53 20.17
CA SER A 177 -10.59 11.31 20.60
C SER A 177 -10.49 10.89 22.07
N GLU A 178 -11.23 11.54 22.97
CA GLU A 178 -11.25 11.18 24.39
C GLU A 178 -11.83 9.78 24.62
N ALA A 179 -12.84 9.38 23.84
CA ALA A 179 -13.36 8.01 23.87
C ALA A 179 -12.33 6.98 23.39
N LEU A 180 -11.62 7.26 22.29
CA LEU A 180 -10.53 6.43 21.78
C LEU A 180 -9.43 6.27 22.83
N ALA A 181 -8.91 7.38 23.35
CA ALA A 181 -7.90 7.42 24.39
C ALA A 181 -8.30 6.58 25.63
N LYS A 182 -9.53 6.76 26.12
CA LYS A 182 -10.04 6.02 27.28
C LYS A 182 -10.08 4.52 27.01
N THR A 183 -10.70 4.10 25.91
CA THR A 183 -10.86 2.67 25.59
C THR A 183 -9.52 2.02 25.28
N PHE A 184 -8.61 2.68 24.56
CA PHE A 184 -7.26 2.17 24.31
C PHE A 184 -6.48 2.03 25.60
N LYS A 185 -6.51 3.03 26.49
CA LYS A 185 -5.84 2.94 27.80
C LYS A 185 -6.34 1.78 28.66
N GLN A 186 -7.63 1.44 28.59
CA GLN A 186 -8.19 0.27 29.31
C GLN A 186 -7.67 -1.06 28.77
N ASN A 187 -7.28 -1.13 27.50
CA ASN A 187 -6.87 -2.35 26.81
C ASN A 187 -5.37 -2.39 26.44
N VAL A 188 -4.62 -1.33 26.78
CA VAL A 188 -3.24 -1.12 26.30
C VAL A 188 -2.28 -2.24 26.69
N ARG A 189 -2.53 -2.92 27.82
CA ARG A 189 -1.74 -4.09 28.25
C ARG A 189 -1.85 -5.25 27.27
N SER A 190 -3.05 -5.54 26.75
CA SER A 190 -3.25 -6.59 25.75
C SER A 190 -2.55 -6.23 24.44
N PHE A 191 -2.70 -4.99 23.98
CA PHE A 191 -2.01 -4.51 22.78
C PHE A 191 -0.49 -4.52 22.93
N ALA A 192 0.04 -4.13 24.09
CA ALA A 192 1.48 -4.19 24.36
C ALA A 192 2.00 -5.63 24.36
N LEU A 193 1.25 -6.59 24.91
CA LEU A 193 1.62 -8.00 24.85
C LEU A 193 1.62 -8.52 23.42
N ILE A 194 0.56 -8.25 22.64
CA ILE A 194 0.46 -8.62 21.22
C ILE A 194 1.66 -8.07 20.45
N THR A 195 1.95 -6.77 20.57
CA THR A 195 3.09 -6.13 19.91
C THR A 195 4.41 -6.80 20.33
N ASN A 196 4.66 -6.98 21.64
CA ASN A 196 5.90 -7.59 22.11
C ASN A 196 6.11 -9.03 21.62
N VAL A 197 5.04 -9.83 21.55
CA VAL A 197 5.10 -11.22 21.08
C VAL A 197 5.35 -11.27 19.58
N LEU A 198 4.62 -10.50 18.78
CA LEU A 198 4.80 -10.46 17.32
C LEU A 198 6.17 -9.89 16.92
N THR A 199 6.63 -8.83 17.60
CA THR A 199 7.98 -8.30 17.40
C THR A 199 9.05 -9.34 17.74
N LYS A 200 8.85 -10.15 18.79
CA LYS A 200 9.78 -11.24 19.15
C LYS A 200 9.71 -12.42 18.18
N ASP A 201 8.53 -12.80 17.73
CA ASP A 201 8.33 -13.84 16.71
C ASP A 201 9.06 -13.49 15.40
N LYS A 202 8.90 -12.23 14.95
CA LYS A 202 9.66 -11.70 13.81
C LYS A 202 11.17 -11.74 14.05
N GLU A 203 11.66 -11.28 15.21
CA GLU A 203 13.10 -11.33 15.52
C GLU A 203 13.66 -12.75 15.49
N ILE A 204 12.91 -13.74 16.00
CA ILE A 204 13.30 -15.15 15.93
C ILE A 204 13.42 -15.58 14.47
N SER A 205 12.39 -15.33 13.66
CA SER A 205 12.41 -15.65 12.22
C SER A 205 13.60 -14.99 11.52
N ASP A 206 13.82 -13.68 11.75
CA ASP A 206 14.90 -12.90 11.16
C ASP A 206 16.27 -13.51 11.48
N ARG A 207 16.51 -13.86 12.76
CA ARG A 207 17.78 -14.43 13.22
C ARG A 207 18.03 -15.82 12.63
N TRP A 208 17.02 -16.68 12.56
CA TRP A 208 17.17 -18.02 11.95
C TRP A 208 17.49 -17.91 10.46
N ARG A 209 16.87 -16.95 9.77
CA ARG A 209 17.09 -16.68 8.35
C ARG A 209 18.37 -15.90 8.05
N GLY A 210 19.05 -15.36 9.07
CA GLY A 210 20.31 -14.63 8.89
C GLY A 210 20.14 -13.16 8.47
N PHE A 211 18.96 -12.56 8.68
CA PHE A 211 18.76 -11.13 8.47
C PHE A 211 19.48 -10.31 9.55
N ALA A 212 20.21 -9.27 9.14
CA ALA A 212 21.05 -8.48 10.05
C ALA A 212 20.24 -7.33 10.67
N ASP A 213 19.56 -6.57 9.83
CA ASP A 213 18.73 -5.45 10.21
C ASP A 213 17.25 -5.86 10.37
N VAL A 214 16.54 -5.18 11.27
CA VAL A 214 15.14 -5.51 11.61
C VAL A 214 14.17 -5.39 10.44
N ALA A 215 14.51 -4.60 9.40
CA ALA A 215 13.66 -4.37 8.24
C ALA A 215 14.09 -5.16 6.98
N ASP A 216 15.21 -5.91 7.00
CA ASP A 216 15.76 -6.56 5.81
C ASP A 216 14.76 -7.48 5.11
N ALA A 217 14.03 -8.32 5.84
CA ALA A 217 13.03 -9.22 5.27
C ALA A 217 11.95 -8.46 4.48
N ARG A 218 11.57 -7.25 4.94
CA ARG A 218 10.60 -6.40 4.25
C ARG A 218 11.22 -5.69 3.06
N HIS A 219 12.45 -5.21 3.19
CA HIS A 219 13.21 -4.63 2.07
C HIS A 219 13.33 -5.62 0.91
N LEU A 220 13.66 -6.88 1.23
CA LEU A 220 13.72 -7.99 0.29
C LEU A 220 12.35 -8.22 -0.38
N SER A 221 11.27 -8.37 0.39
CA SER A 221 9.94 -8.61 -0.18
C SER A 221 9.45 -7.47 -1.08
N ASN A 222 9.81 -6.23 -0.74
CA ASN A 222 9.46 -5.04 -1.50
C ASN A 222 10.42 -4.78 -2.67
N ARG A 223 11.51 -5.56 -2.79
CA ARG A 223 12.56 -5.42 -3.80
C ARG A 223 13.17 -4.01 -3.80
N VAL A 224 13.53 -3.54 -2.61
CA VAL A 224 14.16 -2.23 -2.42
C VAL A 224 15.35 -2.38 -1.49
N GLU A 225 16.49 -1.83 -1.88
CA GLU A 225 17.72 -1.87 -1.10
C GLU A 225 17.63 -1.01 0.18
N PRO A 226 18.31 -1.42 1.28
CA PRO A 226 18.30 -0.67 2.54
C PRO A 226 18.70 0.80 2.38
N GLU A 227 19.71 1.10 1.57
CA GLU A 227 20.19 2.46 1.30
C GLU A 227 19.16 3.35 0.61
N VAL A 228 18.28 2.77 -0.23
CA VAL A 228 17.18 3.49 -0.88
C VAL A 228 16.12 3.89 0.16
N VAL A 229 15.74 2.95 1.04
CA VAL A 229 14.79 3.24 2.13
C VAL A 229 15.39 4.27 3.10
N GLN A 230 16.68 4.15 3.40
CA GLN A 230 17.39 5.11 4.24
C GLN A 230 17.39 6.51 3.63
N ALA A 231 17.67 6.64 2.33
CA ALA A 231 17.63 7.91 1.62
C ALA A 231 16.23 8.56 1.67
N LEU A 232 15.17 7.77 1.44
CA LEU A 232 13.78 8.22 1.58
C LEU A 232 13.48 8.73 3.00
N VAL A 233 13.78 7.93 4.02
CA VAL A 233 13.51 8.25 5.43
C VAL A 233 14.24 9.54 5.83
N GLN A 234 15.52 9.67 5.47
CA GLN A 234 16.32 10.87 5.75
C GLN A 234 15.75 12.10 5.04
N ALA A 235 15.40 11.98 3.75
CA ALA A 235 14.83 13.08 2.98
C ALA A 235 13.49 13.57 3.56
N VAL A 236 12.61 12.65 3.96
CA VAL A 236 11.30 12.97 4.55
C VAL A 236 11.44 13.59 5.94
N ARG A 237 12.28 13.03 6.82
CA ARG A 237 12.50 13.58 8.17
C ARG A 237 13.11 14.98 8.11
N ALA A 238 14.09 15.20 7.25
CA ALA A 238 14.66 16.53 7.01
C ALA A 238 13.62 17.54 6.47
N ALA A 239 12.56 17.05 5.83
CA ALA A 239 11.48 17.87 5.28
C ALA A 239 10.38 18.22 6.28
N TYR A 240 10.31 17.60 7.46
CA TYR A 240 9.24 17.86 8.44
C TYR A 240 9.03 19.36 8.73
N PRO A 241 10.08 20.18 8.99
CA PRO A 241 9.89 21.60 9.29
C PRO A 241 9.21 22.39 8.16
N ARG A 242 9.58 22.11 6.91
CA ARG A 242 9.06 22.82 5.73
C ARG A 242 7.74 22.25 5.18
N LEU A 243 7.35 21.05 5.63
CA LEU A 243 6.11 20.38 5.24
C LEU A 243 5.09 20.38 6.38
N SER A 244 5.06 19.33 7.20
CA SER A 244 4.03 19.12 8.22
C SER A 244 3.99 20.24 9.25
N HIS A 245 5.15 20.68 9.76
CA HIS A 245 5.19 21.73 10.80
C HIS A 245 4.62 23.04 10.25
N ARG A 246 5.05 23.43 9.05
CA ARG A 246 4.58 24.64 8.35
C ARG A 246 3.09 24.57 8.03
N TYR A 247 2.63 23.45 7.46
CA TYR A 247 1.21 23.25 7.15
C TYR A 247 0.33 23.29 8.41
N TYR A 248 0.72 22.61 9.49
CA TYR A 248 -0.07 22.63 10.72
C TYR A 248 -0.07 24.00 11.41
N ALA A 249 1.00 24.78 11.29
CA ALA A 249 1.02 26.18 11.74
C ALA A 249 0.03 27.05 10.95
N LEU A 250 -0.02 26.87 9.63
CA LEU A 250 -1.00 27.51 8.76
C LEU A 250 -2.43 27.09 9.12
N LYS A 251 -2.67 25.80 9.30
CA LYS A 251 -3.97 25.26 9.71
C LYS A 251 -4.40 25.76 11.10
N ALA A 252 -3.48 25.91 12.04
CA ALA A 252 -3.78 26.49 13.35
C ALA A 252 -4.36 27.91 13.23
N ARG A 253 -3.79 28.74 12.34
CA ARG A 253 -4.30 30.09 12.05
C ARG A 253 -5.70 30.06 11.47
N TRP A 254 -5.97 29.18 10.51
CA TRP A 254 -7.31 29.03 9.91
C TRP A 254 -8.40 28.63 10.92
N PHE A 255 -8.01 27.94 11.99
CA PHE A 255 -8.90 27.55 13.09
C PHE A 255 -8.90 28.57 14.24
N GLY A 256 -8.16 29.68 14.11
CA GLY A 256 -8.05 30.72 15.15
C GLY A 256 -7.33 30.26 16.42
N LYS A 257 -6.40 29.31 16.30
CA LYS A 257 -5.68 28.70 17.43
C LYS A 257 -4.18 28.94 17.35
N LYS A 258 -3.54 29.04 18.51
CA LYS A 258 -2.06 29.07 18.62
C LYS A 258 -1.44 27.70 18.33
N ARG A 259 -2.08 26.64 18.80
CA ARG A 259 -1.73 25.23 18.56
C ARG A 259 -3.02 24.43 18.34
N LEU A 260 -2.98 23.47 17.44
CA LEU A 260 -4.10 22.54 17.21
C LEU A 260 -3.98 21.36 18.17
N PRO A 261 -5.00 21.03 18.97
CA PRO A 261 -5.03 19.74 19.62
C PRO A 261 -5.03 18.61 18.57
N HIS A 262 -4.43 17.46 18.88
CA HIS A 262 -4.28 16.36 17.92
C HIS A 262 -5.57 15.87 17.25
N TRP A 263 -6.74 16.04 17.88
CA TRP A 263 -8.04 15.71 17.29
C TRP A 263 -8.51 16.69 16.19
N ASP A 264 -7.84 17.84 16.03
CA ASP A 264 -8.10 18.78 14.93
C ASP A 264 -7.18 18.55 13.73
N ARG A 265 -6.22 17.63 13.84
CA ARG A 265 -5.21 17.37 12.80
C ARG A 265 -5.87 17.10 11.45
N ASN A 266 -6.93 16.29 11.42
CA ASN A 266 -7.64 15.89 10.21
C ASN A 266 -9.01 16.60 10.05
N ALA A 267 -9.21 17.73 10.75
CA ALA A 267 -10.46 18.47 10.66
C ALA A 267 -10.61 19.14 9.27
N PRO A 268 -11.79 19.07 8.63
CA PRO A 268 -12.02 19.74 7.36
C PRO A 268 -11.98 21.27 7.54
N LEU A 269 -11.59 22.00 6.49
CA LEU A 269 -11.60 23.45 6.56
C LEU A 269 -13.02 24.00 6.77
N PRO A 270 -13.19 25.05 7.61
CA PRO A 270 -14.50 25.65 7.82
C PRO A 270 -15.10 26.23 6.53
N LYS A 271 -16.42 26.10 6.36
CA LYS A 271 -17.24 26.87 5.40
C LYS A 271 -16.98 26.61 3.89
N VAL A 272 -16.57 25.41 3.50
CA VAL A 272 -16.45 25.04 2.07
C VAL A 272 -17.74 24.41 1.58
N ALA A 273 -18.42 25.04 0.62
CA ALA A 273 -19.58 24.45 -0.04
C ALA A 273 -19.14 23.32 -0.98
N THR A 274 -19.66 22.11 -0.79
CA THR A 274 -19.42 20.98 -1.69
C THR A 274 -20.49 20.95 -2.77
N ARG A 275 -20.10 21.16 -4.03
CA ARG A 275 -20.93 20.84 -5.20
C ARG A 275 -20.99 19.32 -5.39
N THR A 276 -22.15 18.81 -5.77
CA THR A 276 -22.30 17.43 -6.26
C THR A 276 -21.87 17.36 -7.73
N ILE A 277 -20.97 16.44 -8.05
CA ILE A 277 -20.48 16.13 -9.39
C ILE A 277 -21.19 14.87 -9.88
N GLY A 278 -21.94 14.97 -10.98
CA GLY A 278 -22.66 13.82 -11.55
C GLY A 278 -21.71 12.77 -12.13
N TRP A 279 -22.14 11.52 -12.24
CA TRP A 279 -21.31 10.42 -12.75
C TRP A 279 -20.73 10.70 -14.15
N SER A 280 -21.56 11.20 -15.08
CA SER A 280 -21.11 11.55 -16.44
C SER A 280 -20.07 12.67 -16.45
N GLU A 281 -20.20 13.64 -15.54
CA GLU A 281 -19.21 14.71 -15.39
C GLU A 281 -17.88 14.17 -14.81
N ALA A 282 -17.95 13.25 -13.84
CA ALA A 282 -16.77 12.59 -13.30
C ALA A 282 -16.04 11.76 -14.36
N GLN A 283 -16.77 10.95 -15.14
CA GLN A 283 -16.24 10.19 -16.26
C GLN A 283 -15.53 11.11 -17.27
N ALA A 284 -16.20 12.17 -17.73
CA ALA A 284 -15.62 13.13 -18.66
C ALA A 284 -14.36 13.78 -18.08
N THR A 285 -14.41 14.21 -16.82
CA THR A 285 -13.26 14.86 -16.17
C THR A 285 -12.03 13.95 -16.10
N VAL A 286 -12.22 12.67 -15.78
CA VAL A 286 -11.12 11.70 -15.70
C VAL A 286 -10.58 11.36 -17.09
N LEU A 287 -11.46 11.08 -18.06
CA LEU A 287 -11.05 10.77 -19.43
C LEU A 287 -10.36 11.95 -20.11
N ASP A 288 -10.83 13.18 -19.89
CA ASP A 288 -10.19 14.40 -20.40
C ASP A 288 -8.79 14.60 -19.78
N ALA A 289 -8.66 14.34 -18.48
CA ALA A 289 -7.36 14.44 -17.79
C ALA A 289 -6.37 13.40 -18.33
N TYR A 290 -6.81 12.16 -18.48
CA TYR A 290 -5.98 11.07 -19.01
C TYR A 290 -5.66 11.29 -20.48
N GLY A 291 -6.61 11.78 -21.28
CA GLY A 291 -6.43 12.01 -22.71
C GLY A 291 -5.47 13.17 -23.00
N ALA A 292 -5.51 14.21 -22.17
CA ALA A 292 -4.55 15.31 -22.24
C ALA A 292 -3.11 14.87 -21.91
N PHE A 293 -2.94 13.80 -21.13
CA PHE A 293 -1.63 13.21 -20.85
C PHE A 293 -1.21 12.18 -21.91
N SER A 294 -2.10 11.23 -22.23
CA SER A 294 -1.89 10.20 -23.23
C SER A 294 -3.22 9.67 -23.77
N PRO A 295 -3.47 9.78 -25.09
CA PRO A 295 -4.64 9.17 -25.72
C PRO A 295 -4.76 7.66 -25.46
N LYS A 296 -3.61 6.95 -25.37
CA LYS A 296 -3.58 5.51 -25.06
C LYS A 296 -4.06 5.23 -23.64
N MET A 297 -3.69 6.05 -22.66
CA MET A 297 -4.16 5.92 -21.27
C MET A 297 -5.67 6.13 -21.18
N ALA A 298 -6.21 7.15 -21.84
CA ALA A 298 -7.64 7.40 -21.89
C ALA A 298 -8.41 6.26 -22.58
N ALA A 299 -7.90 5.73 -23.70
CA ALA A 299 -8.53 4.62 -24.41
C ALA A 299 -8.63 3.34 -23.55
N ILE A 300 -7.63 3.08 -22.70
CA ILE A 300 -7.69 1.97 -21.75
C ILE A 300 -8.75 2.25 -20.66
N ALA A 301 -8.74 3.44 -20.07
CA ALA A 301 -9.73 3.82 -19.05
C ALA A 301 -11.17 3.82 -19.60
N GLU A 302 -11.38 4.21 -20.86
CA GLU A 302 -12.69 4.22 -21.51
C GLU A 302 -13.33 2.82 -21.57
N ARG A 303 -12.52 1.76 -21.72
CA ARG A 303 -13.01 0.37 -21.72
C ARG A 303 -13.69 0.01 -20.41
N PHE A 304 -13.25 0.56 -19.27
CA PHE A 304 -13.88 0.29 -17.97
C PHE A 304 -15.31 0.80 -17.94
N PHE A 305 -15.56 1.98 -18.51
CA PHE A 305 -16.90 2.56 -18.60
C PHE A 305 -17.77 1.86 -19.66
N LYS A 306 -17.19 1.43 -20.78
CA LYS A 306 -17.93 0.80 -21.88
C LYS A 306 -18.34 -0.66 -21.61
N ASN A 307 -17.58 -1.38 -20.78
CA ASN A 307 -17.74 -2.81 -20.59
C ASN A 307 -18.25 -3.21 -19.19
N ASP A 308 -18.83 -2.27 -18.44
CA ASP A 308 -19.35 -2.49 -17.07
C ASP A 308 -18.30 -3.05 -16.09
N TRP A 309 -17.05 -2.59 -16.19
CA TRP A 309 -15.97 -3.00 -15.27
C TRP A 309 -15.92 -2.16 -13.99
N ILE A 310 -16.88 -1.23 -13.82
CA ILE A 310 -16.97 -0.34 -12.67
C ILE A 310 -18.29 -0.56 -11.94
N ASP A 311 -18.21 -1.02 -10.69
CA ASP A 311 -19.34 -1.02 -9.77
C ASP A 311 -19.33 0.28 -8.93
N ALA A 312 -19.99 1.33 -9.44
CA ALA A 312 -19.92 2.68 -8.88
C ALA A 312 -20.91 3.04 -7.74
N PRO A 313 -22.21 2.66 -7.81
CA PRO A 313 -23.21 3.18 -6.86
C PRO A 313 -23.04 2.64 -5.43
N VAL A 314 -23.43 3.44 -4.45
CA VAL A 314 -23.57 3.00 -3.05
C VAL A 314 -24.86 2.19 -2.92
N ARG A 315 -24.79 1.02 -2.26
CA ARG A 315 -25.97 0.20 -1.90
C ARG A 315 -25.74 -0.54 -0.57
N PRO A 316 -26.81 -0.90 0.16
CA PRO A 316 -26.69 -1.73 1.36
C PRO A 316 -25.91 -3.02 1.09
N GLY A 317 -25.12 -3.46 2.07
CA GLY A 317 -24.34 -4.70 1.99
C GLY A 317 -23.05 -4.62 1.16
N LYS A 318 -22.93 -3.71 0.20
CA LYS A 318 -21.70 -3.53 -0.61
C LYS A 318 -20.49 -3.24 0.27
N ALA A 319 -19.34 -3.81 -0.10
CA ALA A 319 -18.07 -3.54 0.54
C ALA A 319 -17.79 -2.01 0.62
N PRO A 320 -17.30 -1.51 1.76
CA PRO A 320 -17.00 -0.10 1.93
C PRO A 320 -15.74 0.30 1.14
N GLY A 321 -15.51 1.60 1.01
CA GLY A 321 -14.31 2.15 0.37
C GLY A 321 -14.33 2.05 -1.15
N ALA A 322 -13.15 1.84 -1.73
CA ALA A 322 -12.92 1.71 -3.15
C ALA A 322 -11.70 0.80 -3.39
N PHE A 323 -11.65 0.12 -4.53
CA PHE A 323 -10.47 -0.62 -4.97
C PHE A 323 -10.51 -0.90 -6.47
N SER A 324 -9.34 -1.25 -7.01
CA SER A 324 -9.13 -1.78 -8.35
C SER A 324 -8.54 -3.19 -8.24
N HIS A 325 -9.39 -4.19 -8.42
CA HIS A 325 -8.99 -5.59 -8.29
C HIS A 325 -8.32 -6.07 -9.59
N PRO A 326 -7.04 -6.49 -9.55
CA PRO A 326 -6.29 -6.86 -10.75
C PRO A 326 -6.83 -8.12 -11.44
N THR A 327 -7.58 -8.94 -10.69
CA THR A 327 -8.02 -10.29 -11.07
C THR A 327 -6.84 -11.17 -11.45
N VAL A 328 -6.71 -11.54 -12.72
CA VAL A 328 -5.60 -12.29 -13.31
C VAL A 328 -5.41 -11.87 -14.77
N PRO A 329 -4.22 -12.05 -15.37
CA PRO A 329 -3.99 -11.67 -16.76
C PRO A 329 -4.93 -12.28 -17.81
N SER A 330 -5.50 -13.47 -17.54
CA SER A 330 -6.50 -14.08 -18.42
C SER A 330 -7.91 -13.45 -18.32
N ALA A 331 -8.09 -12.51 -17.41
CA ALA A 331 -9.31 -11.75 -17.19
C ALA A 331 -9.01 -10.24 -17.19
N HIS A 332 -10.06 -9.43 -17.17
CA HIS A 332 -9.90 -7.99 -17.01
C HIS A 332 -10.00 -7.60 -15.52
N PRO A 333 -9.37 -6.49 -15.12
CA PRO A 333 -9.56 -5.93 -13.80
C PRO A 333 -10.97 -5.35 -13.60
N TYR A 334 -11.34 -5.14 -12.34
CA TYR A 334 -12.60 -4.51 -11.94
C TYR A 334 -12.37 -3.39 -10.94
N VAL A 335 -13.14 -2.33 -11.05
CA VAL A 335 -13.14 -1.20 -10.11
C VAL A 335 -14.42 -1.22 -9.29
N LEU A 336 -14.29 -1.15 -7.97
CA LEU A 336 -15.39 -0.94 -7.04
C LEU A 336 -15.26 0.45 -6.43
N LEU A 337 -16.34 1.23 -6.48
CA LEU A 337 -16.44 2.54 -5.84
C LEU A 337 -17.70 2.63 -4.99
N ASN A 338 -17.71 3.61 -4.10
CA ASN A 338 -18.90 4.06 -3.40
C ASN A 338 -19.16 5.53 -3.75
N TYR A 339 -19.54 5.79 -5.00
CA TYR A 339 -19.63 7.13 -5.57
C TYR A 339 -20.86 7.88 -5.08
N GLN A 340 -20.65 9.05 -4.45
CA GLN A 340 -21.71 9.91 -3.90
C GLN A 340 -21.70 11.32 -4.52
N GLY A 341 -20.84 11.57 -5.52
CA GLY A 341 -20.73 12.85 -6.21
C GLY A 341 -19.91 13.90 -5.49
N ARG A 342 -19.10 13.55 -4.50
CA ARG A 342 -18.17 14.51 -3.87
C ARG A 342 -16.92 14.68 -4.73
N PRO A 343 -16.22 15.84 -4.68
CA PRO A 343 -14.94 16.00 -5.38
C PRO A 343 -13.92 14.90 -5.07
N ARG A 344 -13.87 14.43 -3.82
CA ARG A 344 -13.03 13.30 -3.43
C ARG A 344 -13.39 12.00 -4.16
N ASP A 345 -14.67 11.76 -4.46
CA ASP A 345 -15.11 10.56 -5.16
C ASP A 345 -14.63 10.55 -6.63
N VAL A 346 -14.50 11.73 -7.26
CA VAL A 346 -13.87 11.88 -8.60
C VAL A 346 -12.39 11.52 -8.53
N MET A 347 -11.72 11.91 -7.44
CA MET A 347 -10.32 11.56 -7.22
C MET A 347 -10.13 10.07 -6.97
N THR A 348 -11.00 9.47 -6.17
CA THR A 348 -11.02 8.01 -6.00
C THR A 348 -11.28 7.29 -7.32
N LEU A 349 -12.21 7.77 -8.16
CA LEU A 349 -12.41 7.21 -9.51
C LEU A 349 -11.13 7.27 -10.36
N ALA A 350 -10.45 8.43 -10.40
CA ALA A 350 -9.18 8.56 -11.11
C ALA A 350 -8.13 7.59 -10.56
N HIS A 351 -7.98 7.53 -9.24
CA HIS A 351 -7.05 6.66 -8.54
C HIS A 351 -7.24 5.19 -8.94
N GLU A 352 -8.46 4.65 -8.80
CA GLU A 352 -8.75 3.25 -9.13
C GLU A 352 -8.60 2.95 -10.63
N LEU A 353 -8.96 3.90 -11.50
CA LEU A 353 -8.73 3.76 -12.94
C LEU A 353 -7.23 3.80 -13.30
N GLY A 354 -6.41 4.52 -12.55
CA GLY A 354 -4.95 4.48 -12.70
C GLY A 354 -4.40 3.08 -12.44
N HIS A 355 -4.82 2.42 -11.34
CA HIS A 355 -4.53 1.00 -11.12
C HIS A 355 -5.06 0.12 -12.27
N GLY A 356 -6.31 0.35 -12.70
CA GLY A 356 -6.91 -0.41 -13.79
C GLY A 356 -6.12 -0.31 -15.11
N VAL A 357 -5.64 0.88 -15.45
CA VAL A 357 -4.75 1.10 -16.60
C VAL A 357 -3.45 0.32 -16.44
N HIS A 358 -2.80 0.40 -15.28
CA HIS A 358 -1.55 -0.31 -15.01
C HIS A 358 -1.72 -1.83 -15.17
N GLN A 359 -2.79 -2.37 -14.60
CA GLN A 359 -3.12 -3.80 -14.66
C GLN A 359 -3.33 -4.25 -16.10
N VAL A 360 -4.06 -3.49 -16.92
CA VAL A 360 -4.26 -3.80 -18.35
C VAL A 360 -2.95 -3.73 -19.14
N LEU A 361 -2.06 -2.78 -18.82
CA LEU A 361 -0.76 -2.65 -19.48
C LEU A 361 0.21 -3.79 -19.13
N ALA A 362 0.20 -4.23 -17.87
CA ALA A 362 1.08 -5.28 -17.38
C ALA A 362 0.57 -6.70 -17.69
N ALA A 363 -0.74 -6.91 -17.88
CA ALA A 363 -1.34 -8.23 -18.13
C ALA A 363 -0.63 -9.07 -19.22
N PRO A 364 -0.16 -8.53 -20.37
CA PRO A 364 0.56 -9.32 -21.37
C PRO A 364 1.85 -9.98 -20.88
N LYS A 365 2.35 -9.63 -19.69
CA LYS A 365 3.52 -10.26 -19.08
C LYS A 365 3.23 -11.64 -18.49
N GLY A 366 1.97 -12.03 -18.26
CA GLY A 366 1.61 -13.31 -17.63
C GLY A 366 1.51 -13.22 -16.11
N ALA A 367 0.92 -14.23 -15.47
CA ALA A 367 0.52 -14.18 -14.05
C ALA A 367 1.73 -14.09 -13.09
N LEU A 368 2.89 -14.59 -13.50
CA LEU A 368 4.09 -14.55 -12.65
C LEU A 368 4.90 -13.23 -12.77
N MET A 369 4.70 -12.47 -13.86
CA MET A 369 5.51 -11.30 -14.22
C MET A 369 4.72 -10.00 -14.22
N ALA A 370 3.40 -10.06 -14.43
CA ALA A 370 2.53 -8.90 -14.40
C ALA A 370 2.41 -8.25 -13.00
N PRO A 371 2.37 -9.01 -11.88
CA PRO A 371 2.26 -8.42 -10.55
C PRO A 371 3.43 -7.49 -10.24
N THR A 372 3.11 -6.25 -9.90
CA THR A 372 4.08 -5.21 -9.57
C THR A 372 4.37 -5.20 -8.07
N PRO A 373 5.62 -4.98 -7.62
CA PRO A 373 5.93 -4.78 -6.20
C PRO A 373 5.13 -3.63 -5.58
N LEU A 374 4.79 -3.75 -4.30
CA LEU A 374 3.93 -2.77 -3.61
C LEU A 374 4.48 -1.34 -3.65
N THR A 375 5.80 -1.18 -3.70
CA THR A 375 6.50 0.11 -3.82
C THR A 375 6.22 0.85 -5.13
N LEU A 376 5.82 0.12 -6.18
CA LEU A 376 5.52 0.66 -7.51
C LEU A 376 4.02 0.56 -7.85
N ALA A 377 3.22 -0.13 -7.05
CA ALA A 377 1.79 -0.36 -7.31
C ALA A 377 0.98 0.95 -7.39
N GLU A 378 1.33 1.94 -6.56
CA GLU A 378 0.69 3.26 -6.50
C GLU A 378 1.10 4.22 -7.62
N THR A 379 2.04 3.81 -8.48
CA THR A 379 2.61 4.72 -9.48
C THR A 379 1.54 5.28 -10.41
N ALA A 380 0.70 4.39 -10.94
CA ALA A 380 -0.34 4.77 -11.91
C ALA A 380 -1.55 5.47 -11.28
N SER A 381 -1.98 5.01 -10.11
CA SER A 381 -3.15 5.54 -9.40
C SER A 381 -2.92 6.98 -8.96
N VAL A 382 -1.83 7.25 -8.25
CA VAL A 382 -1.53 8.58 -7.73
C VAL A 382 -1.18 9.55 -8.87
N PHE A 383 -0.50 9.09 -9.93
CA PHE A 383 -0.19 9.95 -11.08
C PHE A 383 -1.48 10.35 -11.82
N GLY A 384 -2.38 9.39 -12.06
CA GLY A 384 -3.70 9.64 -12.63
C GLY A 384 -4.53 10.60 -11.78
N GLU A 385 -4.52 10.41 -10.47
CA GLU A 385 -5.16 11.30 -9.51
C GLU A 385 -4.59 12.73 -9.61
N MET A 386 -3.26 12.90 -9.71
CA MET A 386 -2.63 14.21 -9.85
C MET A 386 -3.01 14.93 -11.15
N LEU A 387 -3.12 14.21 -12.27
CA LEU A 387 -3.61 14.76 -13.54
C LEU A 387 -5.03 15.29 -13.40
N THR A 388 -5.93 14.48 -12.83
CA THR A 388 -7.33 14.86 -12.63
C THR A 388 -7.46 15.99 -11.59
N PHE A 389 -6.66 15.99 -10.53
CA PHE A 389 -6.65 17.02 -9.49
C PHE A 389 -6.33 18.38 -10.09
N LYS A 390 -5.28 18.48 -10.91
CA LYS A 390 -4.87 19.73 -11.56
C LYS A 390 -5.94 20.26 -12.51
N LYS A 391 -6.65 19.39 -13.24
CA LYS A 391 -7.79 19.77 -14.09
C LYS A 391 -8.94 20.34 -13.28
N LEU A 392 -9.30 19.72 -12.16
CA LEU A 392 -10.32 20.24 -11.25
C LEU A 392 -9.88 21.58 -10.63
N LEU A 393 -8.62 21.66 -10.18
CA LEU A 393 -8.05 22.83 -9.53
C LEU A 393 -8.01 24.06 -10.45
N ALA A 394 -7.75 23.85 -11.75
CA ALA A 394 -7.76 24.91 -12.76
C ALA A 394 -9.16 25.53 -13.00
N LYS A 395 -10.23 24.82 -12.66
CA LYS A 395 -11.62 25.30 -12.78
C LYS A 395 -12.18 25.85 -11.46
N ALA A 396 -11.45 25.68 -10.36
CA ALA A 396 -11.91 26.03 -9.02
C ALA A 396 -11.80 27.54 -8.76
N ASP A 397 -12.82 28.10 -8.09
CA ASP A 397 -12.71 29.47 -7.56
C ASP A 397 -11.67 29.57 -6.42
N ARG A 398 -11.34 30.78 -5.97
CA ARG A 398 -10.32 30.99 -4.91
C ARG A 398 -10.59 30.17 -3.64
N LYS A 399 -11.85 30.08 -3.19
CA LYS A 399 -12.22 29.37 -1.94
C LYS A 399 -12.15 27.86 -2.14
N GLN A 400 -12.67 27.36 -3.26
CA GLN A 400 -12.61 25.96 -3.65
C GLN A 400 -11.16 25.51 -3.84
N ARG A 401 -10.33 26.33 -4.49
CA ARG A 401 -8.91 26.10 -4.71
C ARG A 401 -8.15 25.94 -3.39
N LYS A 402 -8.34 26.85 -2.43
CA LYS A 402 -7.78 26.75 -1.08
C LYS A 402 -8.21 25.45 -0.39
N ALA A 403 -9.48 25.08 -0.47
CA ALA A 403 -10.00 23.85 0.13
C ALA A 403 -9.39 22.58 -0.49
N MET A 404 -9.31 22.53 -1.82
CA MET A 404 -8.75 21.41 -2.56
C MET A 404 -7.26 21.22 -2.29
N LEU A 405 -6.48 22.32 -2.31
CA LEU A 405 -5.06 22.27 -1.97
C LEU A 405 -4.84 21.83 -0.52
N ALA A 406 -5.60 22.38 0.42
CA ALA A 406 -5.45 22.02 1.83
C ALA A 406 -5.77 20.55 2.09
N ALA A 407 -6.81 20.01 1.44
CA ALA A 407 -7.14 18.60 1.50
C ALA A 407 -6.04 17.73 0.86
N LYS A 408 -5.54 18.10 -0.32
CA LYS A 408 -4.49 17.36 -1.02
C LYS A 408 -3.18 17.34 -0.24
N VAL A 409 -2.76 18.49 0.32
CA VAL A 409 -1.58 18.57 1.18
C VAL A 409 -1.73 17.70 2.43
N GLU A 410 -2.90 17.71 3.06
CA GLU A 410 -3.16 16.87 4.23
C GLU A 410 -3.12 15.37 3.91
N ASP A 411 -3.68 14.96 2.77
CA ASP A 411 -3.60 13.58 2.28
C ASP A 411 -2.14 13.18 2.04
N MET A 412 -1.35 14.02 1.37
CA MET A 412 0.08 13.76 1.12
C MET A 412 0.92 13.72 2.42
N ILE A 413 0.62 14.58 3.40
CA ILE A 413 1.25 14.53 4.74
C ILE A 413 0.88 13.20 5.44
N ASN A 414 -0.36 12.75 5.34
CA ASN A 414 -0.81 11.48 5.92
C ASN A 414 -0.21 10.24 5.21
N THR A 415 0.16 10.34 3.93
CA THR A 415 0.77 9.25 3.15
C THR A 415 2.29 9.23 3.23
N VAL A 416 2.93 10.39 3.36
CA VAL A 416 4.40 10.49 3.40
C VAL A 416 4.91 10.67 4.82
N VAL A 417 4.63 11.82 5.44
CA VAL A 417 5.19 12.19 6.77
C VAL A 417 4.76 11.19 7.84
N ARG A 418 3.46 10.88 7.90
CA ARG A 418 2.91 9.96 8.91
C ARG A 418 3.44 8.53 8.72
N GLN A 419 3.60 8.06 7.49
CA GLN A 419 4.06 6.69 7.23
C GLN A 419 5.55 6.52 7.54
N ILE A 420 6.37 7.54 7.28
CA ILE A 420 7.77 7.55 7.74
C ILE A 420 7.87 7.66 9.26
N ALA A 421 6.98 8.40 9.90
CA ALA A 421 6.88 8.40 11.37
C ALA A 421 6.54 6.98 11.88
N PHE A 422 5.56 6.30 11.26
CA PHE A 422 5.20 4.93 11.61
C PHE A 422 6.35 3.94 11.42
N TYR A 423 7.07 4.02 10.30
CA TYR A 423 8.28 3.23 10.08
C TYR A 423 9.32 3.48 11.17
N THR A 424 9.55 4.75 11.54
CA THR A 424 10.49 5.14 12.60
C THR A 424 10.09 4.56 13.96
N PHE A 425 8.79 4.55 14.27
CA PHE A 425 8.27 3.91 15.48
C PHE A 425 8.51 2.39 15.49
N GLU A 426 8.21 1.69 14.39
CA GLU A 426 8.49 0.25 14.26
C GLU A 426 9.99 -0.05 14.41
N ARG A 427 10.86 0.77 13.80
CA ARG A 427 12.31 0.67 13.95
C ARG A 427 12.71 0.69 15.41
N HIS A 428 12.20 1.63 16.21
CA HIS A 428 12.50 1.71 17.63
C HIS A 428 12.01 0.47 18.38
N ILE A 429 10.75 0.04 18.16
CA ILE A 429 10.20 -1.15 18.82
C ILE A 429 11.03 -2.38 18.53
N HIS A 430 11.25 -2.70 17.26
CA HIS A 430 11.96 -3.92 16.86
C HIS A 430 13.42 -3.91 17.30
N THR A 431 14.07 -2.74 17.28
CA THR A 431 15.46 -2.61 17.73
C THR A 431 15.56 -2.78 19.25
N GLU A 432 14.74 -2.09 20.04
CA GLU A 432 14.78 -2.20 21.50
C GLU A 432 14.31 -3.58 21.98
N ARG A 433 13.35 -4.21 21.27
CA ARG A 433 12.85 -5.56 21.61
C ARG A 433 13.93 -6.63 21.57
N ARG A 434 15.00 -6.44 20.79
CA ARG A 434 16.17 -7.34 20.78
C ARG A 434 16.85 -7.42 22.16
N ALA A 435 16.79 -6.35 22.96
CA ALA A 435 17.41 -6.29 24.29
C ALA A 435 16.49 -6.73 25.44
N GLY A 436 15.17 -6.77 25.24
CA GLY A 436 14.22 -7.13 26.28
C GLY A 436 12.78 -6.85 25.88
N GLU A 437 11.83 -7.25 26.72
CA GLU A 437 10.41 -6.92 26.51
C GLU A 437 10.15 -5.45 26.84
N LEU A 438 9.35 -4.76 26.02
CA LEU A 438 9.05 -3.35 26.18
C LEU A 438 7.81 -3.15 27.06
N THR A 439 7.91 -2.26 28.04
CA THR A 439 6.76 -1.89 28.87
C THR A 439 5.78 -1.01 28.09
N VAL A 440 4.53 -0.94 28.57
CA VAL A 440 3.51 -0.01 28.03
C VAL A 440 4.03 1.42 28.03
N GLU A 441 4.70 1.83 29.10
CA GLU A 441 5.25 3.18 29.26
C GLU A 441 6.33 3.46 28.21
N ARG A 442 7.18 2.48 27.91
CA ARG A 442 8.21 2.66 26.87
C ARG A 442 7.60 2.75 25.47
N LEU A 443 6.64 1.88 25.13
CA LEU A 443 5.92 1.93 23.86
C LEU A 443 5.20 3.28 23.67
N ASN A 444 4.51 3.74 24.71
CA ASN A 444 3.84 5.05 24.74
C ASN A 444 4.84 6.21 24.57
N ALA A 445 6.01 6.15 25.22
CA ALA A 445 7.04 7.17 25.11
C ALA A 445 7.63 7.25 23.70
N LEU A 446 7.98 6.10 23.10
CA LEU A 446 8.46 6.00 21.72
C LEU A 446 7.45 6.57 20.73
N TRP A 447 6.17 6.26 20.93
CA TRP A 447 5.11 6.81 20.08
C TRP A 447 5.05 8.33 20.17
N LEU A 448 5.03 8.89 21.38
CA LEU A 448 4.98 10.34 21.56
C LEU A 448 6.23 11.05 21.01
N GLU A 449 7.42 10.48 21.16
CA GLU A 449 8.67 11.02 20.62
C GLU A 449 8.58 11.18 19.10
N VAL A 450 8.23 10.10 18.40
CA VAL A 450 8.09 10.06 16.95
C VAL A 450 6.97 10.98 16.44
N GLN A 451 5.83 11.02 17.13
CA GLN A 451 4.72 11.90 16.74
C GLN A 451 5.06 13.38 16.97
N ARG A 452 5.81 13.75 18.02
CA ARG A 452 6.27 15.13 18.23
C ARG A 452 7.24 15.58 17.14
N GLU A 453 8.21 14.74 16.80
CA GLU A 453 9.19 15.03 15.75
C GLU A 453 8.49 15.29 14.39
N SER A 454 7.58 14.40 14.00
CA SER A 454 6.91 14.44 12.70
C SER A 454 5.82 15.52 12.57
N LEU A 455 5.09 15.84 13.64
CA LEU A 455 3.97 16.79 13.61
C LEU A 455 4.38 18.23 13.97
N GLY A 456 5.43 18.39 14.77
CA GLY A 456 5.96 19.68 15.19
C GLY A 456 5.11 20.42 16.23
N GLU A 457 5.60 21.58 16.65
CA GLU A 457 5.04 22.34 17.78
C GLU A 457 3.64 22.92 17.52
N ALA A 458 3.22 23.06 16.25
CA ALA A 458 1.89 23.52 15.93
C ALA A 458 0.79 22.54 16.38
N ILE A 459 1.13 21.27 16.63
CA ILE A 459 0.24 20.28 17.19
C ILE A 459 0.48 20.11 18.70
N GLU A 460 -0.61 20.05 19.46
CA GLU A 460 -0.62 19.74 20.89
C GLU A 460 -1.08 18.28 21.09
N LEU A 461 -0.13 17.42 21.45
CA LEU A 461 -0.40 16.03 21.84
C LEU A 461 -0.87 16.02 23.29
N ARG A 462 -2.15 15.72 23.51
CA ARG A 462 -2.78 15.75 24.84
C ARG A 462 -2.80 14.36 25.46
N SER A 463 -3.02 14.31 26.76
CA SER A 463 -3.10 13.07 27.55
C SER A 463 -4.03 12.04 26.90
N GLY A 464 -3.58 10.79 26.85
CA GLY A 464 -4.25 9.68 26.18
C GLY A 464 -3.81 9.44 24.74
N TYR A 465 -3.19 10.43 24.08
CA TYR A 465 -2.67 10.26 22.72
C TYR A 465 -1.52 9.24 22.66
N GLU A 466 -0.82 9.02 23.78
CA GLU A 466 0.28 8.07 23.88
C GLU A 466 -0.11 6.63 23.54
N THR A 467 -1.40 6.27 23.62
CA THR A 467 -1.88 4.91 23.32
C THR A 467 -2.38 4.73 21.88
N PHE A 468 -2.27 5.75 21.02
CA PHE A 468 -2.84 5.69 19.66
C PHE A 468 -2.09 4.75 18.71
N TRP A 469 -0.90 4.25 19.07
CA TRP A 469 -0.24 3.18 18.32
C TRP A 469 -1.03 1.86 18.38
N ALA A 470 -1.85 1.65 19.41
CA ALA A 470 -2.48 0.36 19.72
C ALA A 470 -3.49 -0.12 18.66
N TYR A 471 -4.02 0.76 17.81
CA TYR A 471 -4.99 0.38 16.78
C TYR A 471 -4.39 0.29 15.37
N ILE A 472 -3.10 0.59 15.22
CA ILE A 472 -2.46 0.61 13.90
C ILE A 472 -2.21 -0.83 13.46
N SER A 473 -3.14 -1.36 12.66
CA SER A 473 -3.12 -2.76 12.20
C SER A 473 -1.88 -3.11 11.40
N HIS A 474 -1.29 -2.15 10.66
CA HIS A 474 -0.09 -2.40 9.84
C HIS A 474 1.10 -2.94 10.64
N PHE A 475 1.28 -2.51 11.90
CA PHE A 475 2.36 -3.00 12.77
C PHE A 475 2.23 -4.48 13.13
N VAL A 476 1.00 -5.01 13.05
CA VAL A 476 0.67 -6.40 13.37
C VAL A 476 0.71 -7.28 12.13
N HIS A 477 0.09 -6.82 11.04
CA HIS A 477 -0.13 -7.62 9.83
C HIS A 477 1.04 -7.62 8.87
N SER A 478 1.78 -6.51 8.83
CA SER A 478 2.80 -6.27 7.81
C SER A 478 3.93 -5.39 8.35
N PRO A 479 4.77 -5.91 9.27
CA PRO A 479 5.85 -5.11 9.86
C PRO A 479 6.72 -4.44 8.80
N PHE A 480 7.05 -3.16 9.02
CA PHE A 480 7.81 -2.26 8.16
C PHE A 480 7.19 -1.97 6.79
N TYR A 481 5.96 -2.41 6.49
CA TYR A 481 5.37 -2.15 5.18
C TYR A 481 5.08 -0.67 4.92
N VAL A 482 4.83 0.10 5.97
CA VAL A 482 4.31 1.47 5.87
C VAL A 482 5.19 2.42 5.05
N TYR A 483 6.52 2.21 4.97
CA TYR A 483 7.37 3.07 4.12
C TYR A 483 7.02 2.95 2.63
N ALA A 484 6.42 1.84 2.19
CA ALA A 484 6.05 1.63 0.78
C ALA A 484 5.03 2.67 0.31
N TYR A 485 4.16 3.16 1.19
CA TYR A 485 3.23 4.26 0.89
C TYR A 485 4.00 5.56 0.60
N ALA A 486 4.95 5.92 1.47
CA ALA A 486 5.77 7.12 1.29
C ALA A 486 6.67 7.01 0.06
N PHE A 487 7.21 5.82 -0.21
CA PHE A 487 7.99 5.50 -1.39
C PHE A 487 7.17 5.75 -2.66
N GLY A 488 5.98 5.14 -2.75
CA GLY A 488 5.09 5.26 -3.91
C GLY A 488 4.67 6.71 -4.18
N ASP A 489 4.23 7.43 -3.15
CA ASP A 489 3.80 8.82 -3.29
C ASP A 489 4.97 9.74 -3.69
N CYS A 490 6.14 9.63 -3.04
CA CYS A 490 7.30 10.45 -3.39
C CYS A 490 7.82 10.11 -4.79
N LEU A 491 7.84 8.83 -5.17
CA LEU A 491 8.20 8.40 -6.52
C LEU A 491 7.28 9.06 -7.57
N VAL A 492 5.97 8.98 -7.38
CA VAL A 492 4.99 9.58 -8.30
C VAL A 492 5.18 11.08 -8.40
N ASN A 493 5.35 11.76 -7.27
CA ASN A 493 5.56 13.20 -7.27
C ASN A 493 6.87 13.59 -7.98
N SER A 494 7.93 12.78 -7.87
CA SER A 494 9.17 12.98 -8.62
C SER A 494 8.97 12.75 -10.12
N LEU A 495 8.27 11.69 -10.53
CA LEU A 495 7.88 11.47 -11.93
C LEU A 495 7.05 12.63 -12.47
N TYR A 496 6.11 13.14 -11.68
CA TYR A 496 5.29 14.29 -12.04
C TYR A 496 6.11 15.58 -12.16
N ALA A 497 7.08 15.79 -11.27
CA ALA A 497 8.00 16.93 -11.37
C ALA A 497 8.88 16.87 -12.62
N VAL A 498 9.27 15.67 -13.08
CA VAL A 498 9.94 15.48 -14.38
C VAL A 498 8.99 15.83 -15.52
N TYR A 499 7.76 15.32 -15.49
CA TYR A 499 6.73 15.62 -16.49
C TYR A 499 6.46 17.13 -16.62
N GLU A 500 6.38 17.87 -15.51
CA GLU A 500 6.19 19.34 -15.51
C GLU A 500 7.35 20.08 -16.20
N ARG A 501 8.57 19.52 -16.24
CA ARG A 501 9.78 20.15 -16.79
C ARG A 501 10.12 19.68 -18.21
N ALA A 502 9.83 18.42 -18.53
CA ALA A 502 10.21 17.76 -19.78
C ALA A 502 9.13 16.78 -20.21
N SER A 503 8.08 17.29 -20.86
CA SER A 503 6.90 16.50 -21.24
C SER A 503 7.09 15.66 -22.51
N GLU A 504 8.03 16.03 -23.38
CA GLU A 504 8.24 15.35 -24.66
C GLU A 504 8.71 13.90 -24.46
N GLY A 505 7.97 12.96 -25.05
CA GLY A 505 8.20 11.51 -24.93
C GLY A 505 7.97 10.94 -23.53
N PHE A 506 7.53 11.76 -22.55
CA PHE A 506 7.37 11.30 -21.17
C PHE A 506 6.26 10.25 -21.06
N ALA A 507 5.13 10.49 -21.73
CA ALA A 507 3.98 9.61 -21.67
C ALA A 507 4.30 8.21 -22.20
N GLU A 508 5.07 8.11 -23.28
CA GLU A 508 5.51 6.84 -23.88
C GLU A 508 6.39 6.06 -22.91
N ARG A 509 7.45 6.70 -22.37
CA ARG A 509 8.33 6.09 -21.36
C ARG A 509 7.54 5.67 -20.12
N TYR A 510 6.58 6.48 -19.70
CA TYR A 510 5.72 6.20 -18.55
C TYR A 510 4.84 4.98 -18.77
N LEU A 511 4.19 4.86 -19.94
CA LEU A 511 3.38 3.68 -20.26
C LEU A 511 4.22 2.42 -20.46
N GLU A 512 5.45 2.53 -20.96
CA GLU A 512 6.40 1.41 -21.04
C GLU A 512 6.84 0.94 -19.65
N MET A 513 7.09 1.87 -18.73
CA MET A 513 7.36 1.58 -17.32
C MET A 513 6.20 0.81 -16.69
N LEU A 514 4.95 1.25 -16.88
CA LEU A 514 3.77 0.53 -16.38
C LEU A 514 3.59 -0.84 -17.05
N ALA A 515 3.84 -0.95 -18.35
CA ALA A 515 3.72 -2.20 -19.10
C ALA A 515 4.80 -3.23 -18.73
N ALA A 516 5.87 -2.82 -18.04
CA ALA A 516 6.87 -3.75 -17.53
C ALA A 516 6.33 -4.60 -16.37
N GLY A 517 5.30 -4.16 -15.65
CA GLY A 517 4.80 -4.88 -14.47
C GLY A 517 5.93 -5.14 -13.46
N GLY A 518 6.06 -6.40 -13.03
CA GLY A 518 7.13 -6.86 -12.16
C GLY A 518 8.42 -7.30 -12.86
N THR A 519 8.58 -7.12 -14.19
CA THR A 519 9.73 -7.70 -14.93
C THR A 519 11.05 -6.94 -14.79
N LYS A 520 11.06 -5.77 -14.14
CA LYS A 520 12.24 -4.91 -14.04
C LYS A 520 12.40 -4.40 -12.63
N HIS A 521 13.66 -4.19 -12.24
CA HIS A 521 13.96 -3.56 -10.97
C HIS A 521 13.61 -2.07 -10.98
N HIS A 522 13.34 -1.47 -9.81
CA HIS A 522 12.97 -0.05 -9.72
C HIS A 522 14.03 0.85 -10.38
N SER A 523 15.31 0.55 -10.22
CA SER A 523 16.40 1.31 -10.83
C SER A 523 16.33 1.34 -12.37
N GLU A 524 15.95 0.23 -13.01
CA GLU A 524 15.81 0.14 -14.46
C GLU A 524 14.54 0.85 -14.96
N LEU A 525 13.48 0.85 -14.15
CA LEU A 525 12.23 1.55 -14.44
C LEU A 525 12.39 3.07 -14.33
N LEU A 526 13.26 3.55 -13.45
CA LEU A 526 13.49 4.98 -13.20
C LEU A 526 14.57 5.60 -14.08
N ALA A 527 15.53 4.81 -14.56
CA ALA A 527 16.61 5.30 -15.41
C ALA A 527 16.15 6.11 -16.66
N PRO A 528 15.08 5.73 -17.39
CA PRO A 528 14.58 6.51 -18.54
C PRO A 528 14.09 7.93 -18.19
N PHE A 529 13.86 8.22 -16.90
CA PHE A 529 13.45 9.53 -16.41
C PHE A 529 14.62 10.32 -15.79
N GLY A 530 15.83 9.76 -15.79
CA GLY A 530 16.99 10.34 -15.12
C GLY A 530 16.86 10.34 -13.59
N LEU A 531 16.11 9.38 -13.04
CA LEU A 531 15.83 9.29 -11.60
C LEU A 531 16.60 8.12 -10.99
N ASP A 532 17.22 8.36 -9.83
CA ASP A 532 17.90 7.35 -9.01
C ASP A 532 17.37 7.41 -7.58
N ALA A 533 16.71 6.34 -7.13
CA ALA A 533 16.10 6.27 -5.80
C ALA A 533 17.13 6.25 -4.65
N ARG A 534 18.41 6.01 -4.94
CA ARG A 534 19.50 6.09 -3.96
C ARG A 534 19.92 7.53 -3.66
N ASP A 535 19.65 8.46 -4.57
CA ASP A 535 19.99 9.87 -4.40
C ASP A 535 18.94 10.56 -3.50
N PRO A 536 19.30 11.12 -2.33
CA PRO A 536 18.38 11.91 -1.53
C PRO A 536 17.70 13.05 -2.32
N ALA A 537 18.37 13.64 -3.32
CA ALA A 537 17.83 14.70 -4.15
C ALA A 537 16.62 14.25 -4.99
N PHE A 538 16.56 12.97 -5.38
CA PHE A 538 15.39 12.39 -6.04
C PHE A 538 14.14 12.51 -5.15
N TRP A 539 14.24 12.18 -3.86
CA TRP A 539 13.13 12.29 -2.92
C TRP A 539 12.77 13.75 -2.61
N GLN A 540 13.75 14.66 -2.63
CA GLN A 540 13.50 16.10 -2.49
C GLN A 540 12.60 16.64 -3.60
N GLY A 541 12.71 16.11 -4.83
CA GLY A 541 11.85 16.49 -5.96
C GLY A 541 10.37 16.27 -5.67
N GLY A 542 10.03 15.07 -5.19
CA GLY A 542 8.66 14.71 -4.80
C GLY A 542 8.16 15.53 -3.61
N LEU A 543 8.99 15.69 -2.58
CA LEU A 543 8.66 16.52 -1.40
C LEU A 543 8.47 18.00 -1.77
N GLY A 544 9.18 18.48 -2.79
CA GLY A 544 9.02 19.83 -3.34
C GLY A 544 7.65 20.07 -3.97
N VAL A 545 6.95 19.04 -4.44
CA VAL A 545 5.56 19.18 -4.94
C VAL A 545 4.61 19.55 -3.80
N ILE A 546 4.75 18.90 -2.63
CA ILE A 546 3.98 19.23 -1.43
C ILE A 546 4.32 20.64 -0.96
N GLN A 547 5.61 20.99 -0.94
CA GLN A 547 6.05 22.33 -0.55
C GLN A 547 5.43 23.43 -1.42
N ARG A 548 5.41 23.27 -2.75
CA ARG A 548 4.78 24.25 -3.67
C ARG A 548 3.29 24.43 -3.40
N MET A 549 2.57 23.35 -3.06
CA MET A 549 1.15 23.46 -2.69
C MET A 549 0.96 24.19 -1.35
N ILE A 550 1.89 24.03 -0.40
CA ILE A 550 1.89 24.81 0.85
C ILE A 550 2.20 26.28 0.56
N ASP A 551 3.18 26.58 -0.29
CA ASP A 551 3.50 27.95 -0.71
C ASP A 551 2.26 28.63 -1.32
N GLU A 552 1.57 27.93 -2.23
CA GLU A 552 0.35 28.43 -2.85
C GLU A 552 -0.80 28.64 -1.83
N LEU A 553 -0.92 27.76 -0.83
CA LEU A 553 -1.92 27.95 0.24
C LEU A 553 -1.65 29.20 1.08
N GLU A 554 -0.39 29.58 1.27
CA GLU A 554 -0.01 30.80 1.99
C GLU A 554 -0.29 32.06 1.17
N GLU A 555 -0.14 32.02 -0.16
CA GLU A 555 -0.54 33.13 -1.06
C GLU A 555 -2.08 33.29 -1.15
N LEU A 556 -2.82 32.22 -0.86
CA LEU A 556 -4.27 32.20 -0.81
C LEU A 556 -4.85 32.66 0.54
N ASP A 557 -4.03 32.72 1.59
CA ASP A 557 -4.37 33.29 2.91
C ASP A 557 -4.38 34.81 2.88
#